data_AF-A0A3B8Q9F2-F1
#
_entry.id   AF-A0A3B8Q9F2-F1
#
_cell.length_a   1.000
_cell.length_b   1.000
_cell.length_c   1.000
_cell.angle_alpha   90.00
_cell.angle_beta   90.00
_cell.angle_gamma   90.00
#
_symmetry.space_group_name_H-M   'P 1'
#
loop_
_entity.id
_entity.type
_entity.pdbx_description
1 polymer ?
#
loop_
_entity_poly.entity_id
_entity_poly.type
_entity_poly.pdbx_seq_one_letter_code
_entity_poly.pdbx_strand_id
1 'polypeptide(L)'
;MKHIRTFLLIGLIRLFMGVPTAAVPPLPIVEDTEVVALTLGEGGKTILECIAFAHRSSNPLVEYYTVFFELVWTNTGRPLRVNPTRIDFEPGEVVSGNNLDYLDQYGDNRLTLVIFDQQFIGEWVYLDIGSEAPPTSFYNALRQRTQFLLGFAFEDQDGIHYGWAEFTRPDTIFTTGFDLTASAWNPLPGEPIMAGTVPSAVRLVSQLTDQGLRLTWAAAASILLLEYADELRPEAQWQILREVVGTEIILPPPERTRFYRIRKP
;
A
#
# COMPACT_ATOMS: atom_id res chain seq x y z
N MET A 1 -14.34 0.25 -44.21
CA MET A 1 -14.42 -1.16 -43.74
C MET A 1 -12.99 -1.69 -43.68
N LYS A 2 -12.54 -2.42 -42.66
CA LYS A 2 -13.22 -2.86 -41.42
C LYS A 2 -12.86 -1.94 -40.24
N HIS A 3 -13.62 -1.99 -39.15
CA HIS A 3 -13.30 -1.28 -37.91
C HIS A 3 -12.40 -2.16 -37.04
N ILE A 4 -11.32 -1.59 -36.50
CA ILE A 4 -10.68 -2.15 -35.30
C ILE A 4 -11.49 -1.63 -34.11
N ARG A 5 -11.93 -2.55 -33.24
CA ARG A 5 -12.64 -2.21 -32.01
C ARG A 5 -11.61 -2.03 -30.89
N THR A 6 -11.39 -0.80 -30.45
CA THR A 6 -10.80 -0.55 -29.13
C THR A 6 -11.78 -1.12 -28.10
N PHE A 7 -11.36 -2.12 -27.32
CA PHE A 7 -12.18 -2.63 -26.23
C PHE A 7 -12.08 -1.67 -25.04
N LEU A 8 -13.16 -0.93 -24.81
CA LEU A 8 -13.35 -0.13 -23.61
C LEU A 8 -13.70 -1.07 -22.46
N LEU A 9 -12.74 -1.38 -21.58
CA LEU A 9 -12.98 -2.25 -20.44
C LEU A 9 -13.72 -1.46 -19.34
N ILE A 10 -15.04 -1.64 -19.27
CA ILE A 10 -15.88 -1.15 -18.17
C ILE A 10 -16.28 -2.34 -17.30
N GLY A 11 -15.83 -2.31 -16.04
CA GLY A 11 -16.20 -3.28 -15.01
C GLY A 11 -15.06 -3.43 -13.99
N LEU A 12 -15.29 -3.45 -12.67
CA LEU A 12 -16.57 -3.46 -11.96
C LEU A 12 -16.45 -2.70 -10.62
N ILE A 13 -17.45 -1.90 -10.26
CA ILE A 13 -17.52 -1.32 -8.90
C ILE A 13 -17.73 -2.45 -7.89
N ARG A 14 -16.86 -2.54 -6.88
CA ARG A 14 -17.14 -3.21 -5.61
C ARG A 14 -16.67 -2.34 -4.45
N LEU A 15 -17.61 -1.88 -3.63
CA LEU A 15 -17.30 -1.61 -2.23
C LEU A 15 -17.02 -2.94 -1.55
N PHE A 16 -15.89 -3.06 -0.84
CA PHE A 16 -15.81 -3.53 0.55
C PHE A 16 -14.37 -3.38 1.06
N MET A 17 -14.18 -3.59 2.37
CA MET A 17 -12.89 -3.50 3.07
C MET A 17 -11.82 -4.37 2.40
N GLY A 18 -10.55 -3.97 2.51
CA GLY A 18 -9.41 -4.60 1.84
C GLY A 18 -9.30 -6.12 2.09
N VAL A 19 -9.76 -6.90 1.11
CA VAL A 19 -9.47 -8.33 0.96
C VAL A 19 -8.40 -8.45 -0.13
N PRO A 20 -7.29 -9.17 0.08
CA PRO A 20 -6.30 -9.38 -0.98
C PRO A 20 -6.96 -10.11 -2.17
N THR A 21 -7.03 -9.41 -3.30
CA THR A 21 -7.69 -9.90 -4.52
C THR A 21 -6.79 -10.88 -5.26
N ALA A 22 -7.03 -12.18 -5.03
CA ALA A 22 -6.42 -13.33 -5.69
C ALA A 22 -4.88 -13.43 -5.58
N ALA A 23 -4.39 -14.59 -5.14
CA ALA A 23 -2.96 -14.88 -5.21
C ALA A 23 -2.48 -14.86 -6.68
N VAL A 24 -1.32 -14.24 -6.93
CA VAL A 24 -0.71 -14.13 -8.26
C VAL A 24 -0.61 -15.52 -8.90
N PRO A 25 -1.03 -15.69 -10.18
CA PRO A 25 -0.94 -16.98 -10.84
C PRO A 25 0.52 -17.45 -10.96
N PRO A 26 0.78 -18.77 -10.83
CA PRO A 26 2.14 -19.30 -10.92
C PRO A 26 2.75 -19.00 -12.30
N LEU A 27 4.03 -18.64 -12.29
CA LEU A 27 4.79 -18.11 -13.43
C LEU A 27 4.87 -19.07 -14.63
N PRO A 28 5.06 -18.55 -15.87
CA PRO A 28 5.19 -17.12 -16.22
C PRO A 28 3.84 -16.39 -16.28
N ILE A 29 3.87 -15.07 -16.05
CA ILE A 29 2.73 -14.19 -16.38
C ILE A 29 2.67 -14.09 -17.91
N VAL A 30 1.52 -14.43 -18.52
CA VAL A 30 1.34 -14.49 -19.99
C VAL A 30 0.22 -13.58 -20.51
N GLU A 31 -0.49 -12.90 -19.60
CA GLU A 31 -1.61 -12.00 -19.89
C GLU A 31 -1.50 -10.76 -18.99
N ASP A 32 -1.96 -9.60 -19.50
CA ASP A 32 -1.96 -8.34 -18.74
C ASP A 32 -2.85 -8.48 -17.49
N THR A 33 -2.23 -8.43 -16.31
CA THR A 33 -2.88 -8.74 -15.02
C THR A 33 -2.66 -7.58 -14.05
N GLU A 34 -3.67 -6.74 -13.85
CA GLU A 34 -3.66 -5.70 -12.81
C GLU A 34 -3.67 -6.35 -11.42
N VAL A 35 -2.67 -6.06 -10.57
CA VAL A 35 -2.46 -6.75 -9.28
C VAL A 35 -2.33 -5.74 -8.14
N VAL A 36 -3.46 -5.52 -7.45
CA VAL A 36 -3.61 -4.76 -6.20
C VAL A 36 -3.55 -3.23 -6.32
N ALA A 37 -4.71 -2.60 -6.13
CA ALA A 37 -4.81 -1.17 -5.79
C ALA A 37 -4.81 -0.98 -4.26
N LEU A 38 -3.96 -0.09 -3.74
CA LEU A 38 -3.97 0.34 -2.35
C LEU A 38 -4.88 1.56 -2.19
N THR A 39 -6.06 1.31 -1.62
CA THR A 39 -7.09 2.31 -1.32
C THR A 39 -7.00 2.76 0.14
N LEU A 40 -6.86 4.06 0.39
CA LEU A 40 -6.84 4.68 1.72
C LEU A 40 -7.86 5.83 1.82
N GLY A 41 -8.08 6.30 3.05
CA GLY A 41 -8.86 7.49 3.34
C GLY A 41 -10.38 7.32 3.27
N GLU A 42 -11.11 8.38 3.61
CA GLU A 42 -12.57 8.41 3.46
C GLU A 42 -12.97 8.60 1.98
N GLY A 43 -14.04 7.91 1.56
CA GLY A 43 -14.48 7.88 0.17
C GLY A 43 -13.73 6.89 -0.73
N GLY A 44 -12.71 6.19 -0.20
CA GLY A 44 -12.02 5.11 -0.92
C GLY A 44 -11.12 5.61 -2.05
N LYS A 45 -10.20 6.53 -1.73
CA LYS A 45 -9.24 7.05 -2.70
C LYS A 45 -8.12 6.02 -2.92
N THR A 46 -7.90 5.60 -4.16
CA THR A 46 -6.64 4.94 -4.50
C THR A 46 -5.51 5.96 -4.40
N ILE A 47 -4.43 5.58 -3.72
CA ILE A 47 -3.21 6.37 -3.56
C ILE A 47 -2.00 5.74 -4.26
N LEU A 48 -2.04 4.43 -4.48
CA LEU A 48 -1.00 3.61 -5.07
C LEU A 48 -1.65 2.44 -5.82
N GLU A 49 -1.28 2.27 -7.08
CA GLU A 49 -1.65 1.15 -7.93
C GLU A 49 -0.40 0.33 -8.20
N CYS A 50 -0.47 -0.97 -7.89
CA CYS A 50 0.57 -1.93 -8.24
C CYS A 50 0.20 -2.57 -9.59
N ILE A 51 1.06 -2.36 -10.57
CA ILE A 51 0.86 -2.80 -11.95
C ILE A 51 1.95 -3.80 -12.30
N ALA A 52 1.62 -5.08 -12.17
CA ALA A 52 2.29 -6.12 -12.94
C ALA A 52 1.74 -6.14 -14.37
N PHE A 53 2.57 -6.41 -15.38
CA PHE A 53 2.07 -6.66 -16.74
C PHE A 53 2.97 -7.61 -17.53
N ALA A 54 2.44 -8.18 -18.62
CA ALA A 54 3.11 -9.17 -19.46
C ALA A 54 2.69 -8.98 -20.93
N HIS A 55 3.18 -7.92 -21.56
CA HIS A 55 2.76 -7.53 -22.89
C HIS A 55 3.53 -8.27 -23.99
N ARG A 56 2.81 -9.08 -24.79
CA ARG A 56 3.34 -9.75 -25.98
C ARG A 56 3.40 -8.80 -27.19
N SER A 57 4.55 -8.23 -27.49
CA SER A 57 4.76 -7.44 -28.71
C SER A 57 4.87 -8.36 -29.93
N SER A 58 3.89 -8.27 -30.83
CA SER A 58 3.84 -9.05 -32.07
C SER A 58 4.53 -8.32 -33.23
N ASN A 59 5.85 -8.11 -33.11
CA ASN A 59 6.67 -7.77 -34.26
C ASN A 59 6.67 -8.97 -35.24
N PRO A 60 6.34 -8.80 -36.54
CA PRO A 60 6.24 -9.91 -37.49
C PRO A 60 7.55 -10.68 -37.75
N LEU A 61 8.69 -10.23 -37.21
CA LEU A 61 9.99 -10.90 -37.33
C LEU A 61 10.48 -11.58 -36.04
N VAL A 62 10.01 -11.15 -34.86
CA VAL A 62 10.46 -11.65 -33.55
C VAL A 62 9.27 -11.63 -32.59
N GLU A 63 8.96 -12.77 -31.99
CA GLU A 63 8.03 -12.83 -30.87
C GLU A 63 8.73 -12.33 -29.60
N TYR A 64 8.07 -11.41 -28.90
CA TYR A 64 8.64 -10.68 -27.78
C TYR A 64 7.63 -10.50 -26.64
N TYR A 65 8.07 -10.62 -25.40
CA TYR A 65 7.29 -10.29 -24.21
C TYR A 65 8.10 -9.34 -23.32
N THR A 66 7.49 -8.23 -22.89
CA THR A 66 8.00 -7.45 -21.76
C THR A 66 7.16 -7.78 -20.54
N VAL A 67 7.81 -8.20 -19.47
CA VAL A 67 7.18 -8.35 -18.15
C VAL A 67 7.75 -7.27 -17.24
N PHE A 68 6.87 -6.57 -16.54
CA PHE A 68 7.28 -5.48 -15.66
C PHE A 68 6.43 -5.36 -14.40
N PHE A 69 6.96 -4.61 -13.44
CA PHE A 69 6.32 -4.27 -12.17
C PHE A 69 6.53 -2.79 -11.87
N GLU A 70 5.45 -2.00 -11.96
CA GLU A 70 5.42 -0.56 -11.70
C GLU A 70 4.51 -0.24 -10.51
N LEU A 71 4.97 0.66 -9.64
CA LEU A 71 4.17 1.28 -8.60
C LEU A 71 3.80 2.70 -9.05
N VAL A 72 2.53 2.88 -9.43
CA VAL A 72 1.98 4.16 -9.91
C VAL A 72 1.23 4.84 -8.78
N TRP A 73 1.68 6.03 -8.38
CA TRP A 73 1.04 6.75 -7.28
C TRP A 73 -0.05 7.66 -7.82
N THR A 74 -1.28 7.52 -7.32
CA THR A 74 -2.46 8.17 -7.89
C THR A 74 -2.97 9.31 -7.03
N ASN A 75 -3.55 10.32 -7.70
CA ASN A 75 -4.19 11.49 -7.08
C ASN A 75 -3.25 12.25 -6.10
N THR A 76 -3.46 12.03 -4.81
CA THR A 76 -2.76 12.69 -3.71
C THR A 76 -1.56 11.89 -3.18
N GLY A 77 -1.38 10.64 -3.62
CA GLY A 77 -0.26 9.78 -3.21
C GLY A 77 1.10 10.26 -3.76
N ARG A 78 2.12 10.26 -2.90
CA ARG A 78 3.52 10.55 -3.25
C ARG A 78 4.44 9.51 -2.61
N PRO A 79 5.29 8.79 -3.38
CA PRO A 79 6.36 8.00 -2.79
C PRO A 79 7.40 8.93 -2.18
N LEU A 80 7.98 8.55 -1.04
CA LEU A 80 9.00 9.33 -0.34
C LEU A 80 10.37 8.67 -0.45
N ARG A 81 11.42 9.49 -0.41
CA ARG A 81 12.82 9.09 -0.29
C ARG A 81 13.26 9.17 1.17
N VAL A 82 14.06 8.21 1.65
CA VAL A 82 14.73 8.36 2.95
C VAL A 82 15.77 9.48 2.88
N ASN A 83 16.51 9.55 1.78
CA ASN A 83 17.55 10.53 1.53
C ASN A 83 17.72 10.74 0.01
N PRO A 84 18.51 11.72 -0.47
CA PRO A 84 18.63 12.02 -1.89
C PRO A 84 18.99 10.81 -2.79
N THR A 85 19.69 9.80 -2.25
CA THR A 85 20.18 8.62 -2.98
C THR A 85 19.45 7.31 -2.67
N ARG A 86 18.51 7.25 -1.71
CA ARG A 86 17.81 6.02 -1.31
C ARG A 86 16.30 6.24 -1.11
N ILE A 87 15.51 5.32 -1.65
CA ILE A 87 14.03 5.38 -1.66
C ILE A 87 13.46 4.39 -0.65
N ASP A 88 14.03 3.19 -0.59
CA ASP A 88 13.71 2.16 0.39
C ASP A 88 14.04 2.58 1.82
N PHE A 89 13.10 2.30 2.72
CA PHE A 89 13.21 2.47 4.16
C PHE A 89 13.65 1.15 4.81
N GLU A 90 14.46 1.24 5.85
CA GLU A 90 14.75 0.10 6.73
C GLU A 90 13.71 0.05 7.88
N PRO A 91 13.42 -1.14 8.46
CA PRO A 91 12.47 -1.25 9.57
C PRO A 91 12.84 -0.35 10.75
N GLY A 92 11.92 0.52 11.15
CA GLY A 92 12.13 1.52 12.19
C GLY A 92 12.63 2.89 11.72
N GLU A 93 12.82 3.13 10.41
CA GLU A 93 13.14 4.47 9.91
C GLU A 93 11.92 5.40 9.85
N VAL A 94 12.13 6.70 10.08
CA VAL A 94 11.06 7.71 10.15
C VAL A 94 10.58 8.09 8.74
N VAL A 95 9.30 7.85 8.45
CA VAL A 95 8.56 8.45 7.33
C VAL A 95 7.83 9.70 7.84
N SER A 96 8.05 10.85 7.20
CA SER A 96 7.59 12.17 7.65
C SER A 96 7.64 13.22 6.55
N GLY A 97 7.12 14.43 6.81
CA GLY A 97 7.28 15.60 5.92
C GLY A 97 8.71 16.16 5.81
N ASN A 98 9.70 15.56 6.48
CA ASN A 98 11.13 15.87 6.25
C ASN A 98 11.75 14.99 5.17
N ASN A 99 11.06 13.95 4.73
CA ASN A 99 11.46 13.11 3.60
C ASN A 99 11.16 13.83 2.29
N LEU A 100 12.00 13.62 1.27
CA LEU A 100 11.81 14.24 -0.05
C LEU A 100 10.85 13.39 -0.89
N ASP A 101 10.01 14.02 -1.71
CA ASP A 101 9.25 13.30 -2.73
C ASP A 101 10.20 12.51 -3.67
N TYR A 102 9.81 11.29 -4.01
CA TYR A 102 10.39 10.59 -5.14
C TYR A 102 9.64 10.99 -6.41
N LEU A 103 10.34 11.76 -7.25
CA LEU A 103 10.08 11.83 -8.68
C LEU A 103 11.18 11.04 -9.42
N ASP A 104 10.82 10.52 -10.59
CA ASP A 104 11.73 9.84 -11.51
C ASP A 104 12.58 10.83 -12.34
N GLN A 105 13.17 10.37 -13.45
CA GLN A 105 13.98 11.21 -14.35
C GLN A 105 13.18 12.13 -15.28
N TYR A 106 11.86 11.90 -15.42
CA TYR A 106 10.94 12.72 -16.22
C TYR A 106 10.13 13.70 -15.37
N GLY A 107 10.08 13.48 -14.05
CA GLY A 107 9.27 14.24 -13.10
C GLY A 107 7.98 13.52 -12.68
N ASP A 108 7.79 12.27 -13.11
CA ASP A 108 6.64 11.43 -12.77
C ASP A 108 6.84 10.76 -11.39
N ASN A 109 5.74 10.50 -10.70
CA ASN A 109 5.70 9.77 -9.43
C ASN A 109 5.60 8.24 -9.63
N ARG A 110 6.30 7.71 -10.65
CA ARG A 110 6.29 6.31 -11.08
C ARG A 110 7.52 5.57 -10.58
N LEU A 111 7.36 4.43 -9.91
CA LEU A 111 8.48 3.64 -9.43
C LEU A 111 8.47 2.22 -10.03
N THR A 112 9.24 2.02 -11.10
CA THR A 112 9.42 0.69 -11.72
C THR A 112 10.47 -0.11 -10.97
N LEU A 113 10.15 -1.34 -10.60
CA LEU A 113 11.00 -2.21 -9.77
C LEU A 113 11.69 -3.32 -10.58
N VAL A 114 10.98 -3.83 -11.59
CA VAL A 114 11.42 -4.89 -12.48
C VAL A 114 10.91 -4.59 -13.89
N ILE A 115 11.78 -4.77 -14.88
CA ILE A 115 11.50 -4.83 -16.31
C ILE A 115 12.43 -5.90 -16.88
N PHE A 116 11.89 -6.89 -17.58
CA PHE A 116 12.69 -7.78 -18.42
C PHE A 116 11.95 -8.10 -19.72
N ASP A 117 12.75 -8.40 -20.73
CA ASP A 117 12.29 -8.80 -22.05
C ASP A 117 12.58 -10.28 -22.30
N GLN A 118 11.78 -10.88 -23.18
CA GLN A 118 11.97 -12.21 -23.71
C GLN A 118 11.94 -12.10 -25.23
N GLN A 119 12.97 -12.57 -25.92
CA GLN A 119 13.05 -12.58 -27.39
C GLN A 119 13.12 -14.02 -27.91
N PHE A 120 12.38 -14.31 -28.98
CA PHE A 120 12.48 -15.58 -29.70
C PHE A 120 13.19 -15.40 -31.04
N ILE A 121 14.42 -15.91 -31.15
CA ILE A 121 15.24 -15.89 -32.37
C ILE A 121 15.77 -17.31 -32.65
N GLY A 122 14.84 -18.25 -32.88
CA GLY A 122 15.14 -19.68 -33.02
C GLY A 122 15.37 -20.42 -31.70
N GLU A 123 15.86 -19.70 -30.69
CA GLU A 123 15.86 -20.07 -29.28
C GLU A 123 15.19 -18.99 -28.41
N TRP A 124 14.83 -19.33 -27.18
CA TRP A 124 14.26 -18.39 -26.20
C TRP A 124 15.39 -17.72 -25.41
N VAL A 125 15.53 -16.41 -25.55
CA VAL A 125 16.51 -15.60 -24.81
C VAL A 125 15.76 -14.65 -23.87
N TYR A 126 16.12 -14.68 -22.58
CA TYR A 126 15.67 -13.69 -21.61
C TYR A 126 16.71 -12.56 -21.51
N LEU A 127 16.25 -11.34 -21.68
CA LEU A 127 17.03 -10.11 -21.60
C LEU A 127 16.56 -9.32 -20.37
N ASP A 128 17.27 -9.48 -19.26
CA ASP A 128 17.08 -8.64 -18.09
C ASP A 128 17.70 -7.26 -18.39
N ILE A 129 16.92 -6.37 -19.03
CA ILE A 129 17.28 -4.95 -19.27
C ILE A 129 17.77 -4.31 -17.97
N GLY A 130 17.15 -4.73 -16.86
CA GLY A 130 17.50 -4.34 -15.52
C GLY A 130 18.90 -4.72 -15.03
N SER A 131 19.59 -5.64 -15.71
CA SER A 131 21.00 -5.95 -15.45
C SER A 131 21.96 -4.93 -16.09
N GLU A 132 21.50 -4.20 -17.12
CA GLU A 132 22.25 -3.12 -17.79
C GLU A 132 22.12 -1.78 -17.03
N ALA A 133 21.12 -1.64 -16.15
CA ALA A 133 20.98 -0.49 -15.28
C ALA A 133 22.21 -0.31 -14.37
N PRO A 134 22.68 0.92 -14.10
CA PRO A 134 23.91 1.17 -13.34
C PRO A 134 23.96 0.38 -12.02
N PRO A 135 25.10 -0.22 -11.63
CA PRO A 135 25.18 -1.03 -10.40
C PRO A 135 24.83 -0.29 -9.11
N THR A 136 24.89 1.04 -9.13
CA THR A 136 24.50 1.94 -8.02
C THR A 136 23.03 2.41 -8.10
N SER A 137 22.28 2.00 -9.11
CA SER A 137 20.86 2.34 -9.23
C SER A 137 20.00 1.56 -8.24
N PHE A 138 19.01 2.25 -7.66
CA PHE A 138 17.99 1.64 -6.80
C PHE A 138 17.32 0.43 -7.46
N TYR A 139 17.04 0.55 -8.76
CA TYR A 139 16.50 -0.52 -9.58
C TYR A 139 17.38 -1.80 -9.55
N ASN A 140 18.71 -1.69 -9.72
CA ASN A 140 19.58 -2.87 -9.72
C ASN A 140 19.74 -3.45 -8.29
N ALA A 141 19.65 -2.60 -7.26
CA ALA A 141 19.58 -3.06 -5.87
C ALA A 141 18.29 -3.85 -5.56
N LEU A 142 17.13 -3.45 -6.09
CA LEU A 142 15.87 -4.17 -5.94
C LEU A 142 15.89 -5.57 -6.54
N ARG A 143 16.56 -5.76 -7.69
CA ARG A 143 16.70 -7.09 -8.32
C ARG A 143 17.32 -8.14 -7.39
N GLN A 144 18.11 -7.74 -6.40
CA GLN A 144 18.71 -8.63 -5.39
C GLN A 144 17.93 -8.71 -4.06
N ARG A 145 16.85 -7.93 -3.89
CA ARG A 145 16.00 -7.95 -2.69
C ARG A 145 14.83 -8.92 -2.87
N THR A 146 14.47 -9.61 -1.79
CA THR A 146 13.19 -10.33 -1.60
C THR A 146 12.18 -9.55 -0.76
N GLN A 147 12.59 -8.42 -0.17
CA GLN A 147 11.78 -7.57 0.71
C GLN A 147 12.26 -6.11 0.62
N PHE A 148 11.33 -5.15 0.65
CA PHE A 148 11.61 -3.74 0.90
C PHE A 148 10.39 -3.00 1.47
N LEU A 149 10.65 -1.84 2.10
CA LEU A 149 9.63 -0.91 2.56
C LEU A 149 9.71 0.39 1.75
N LEU A 150 8.58 0.91 1.30
CA LEU A 150 8.47 2.27 0.74
C LEU A 150 7.69 3.15 1.70
N GLY A 151 8.26 4.30 2.06
CA GLY A 151 7.53 5.38 2.73
C GLY A 151 6.72 6.19 1.72
N PHE A 152 5.60 6.75 2.15
CA PHE A 152 4.73 7.57 1.32
C PHE A 152 4.02 8.68 2.09
N ALA A 153 3.59 9.70 1.37
CA ALA A 153 2.63 10.70 1.81
C ALA A 153 1.33 10.57 1.00
N PHE A 154 0.19 10.93 1.58
CA PHE A 154 -1.05 11.17 0.84
C PHE A 154 -1.89 12.25 1.53
N GLU A 155 -2.62 13.05 0.75
CA GLU A 155 -3.56 14.05 1.24
C GLU A 155 -4.99 13.47 1.30
N ASP A 156 -5.64 13.61 2.45
CA ASP A 156 -7.07 13.38 2.67
C ASP A 156 -7.73 14.63 3.32
N GLN A 157 -9.01 14.54 3.69
CA GLN A 157 -9.84 15.69 4.12
C GLN A 157 -9.29 16.46 5.33
N ASP A 158 -8.58 15.80 6.25
CA ASP A 158 -8.00 16.38 7.45
C ASP A 158 -6.50 16.73 7.33
N GLY A 159 -5.84 16.35 6.23
CA GLY A 159 -4.50 16.82 5.87
C GLY A 159 -3.62 15.78 5.18
N ILE A 160 -2.30 15.97 5.27
CA ILE A 160 -1.30 15.04 4.72
C ILE A 160 -0.95 13.99 5.77
N HIS A 161 -1.11 12.72 5.44
CA HIS A 161 -0.74 11.57 6.27
C HIS A 161 0.50 10.87 5.71
N TYR A 162 1.32 10.31 6.61
CA TYR A 162 2.52 9.55 6.26
C TYR A 162 2.31 8.06 6.48
N GLY A 163 2.81 7.23 5.58
CA GLY A 163 2.63 5.78 5.59
C GLY A 163 3.81 4.99 5.07
N TRP A 164 3.72 3.68 5.19
CA TRP A 164 4.65 2.74 4.59
C TRP A 164 3.92 1.54 3.99
N ALA A 165 4.47 1.01 2.90
CA ALA A 165 4.03 -0.22 2.25
C ALA A 165 5.20 -1.21 2.20
N GLU A 166 4.96 -2.45 2.59
CA GLU A 166 5.91 -3.56 2.56
C GLU A 166 5.62 -4.48 1.38
N PHE A 167 6.65 -4.72 0.60
CA PHE A 167 6.60 -5.58 -0.57
C PHE A 167 7.57 -6.75 -0.37
N THR A 168 7.11 -7.97 -0.62
CA THR A 168 7.94 -9.19 -0.54
C THR A 168 7.77 -10.10 -1.75
N ARG A 169 8.74 -11.00 -1.96
CA ARG A 169 8.68 -12.07 -2.97
C ARG A 169 9.47 -13.30 -2.52
N PRO A 170 9.11 -14.52 -2.95
CA PRO A 170 9.70 -15.75 -2.43
C PRO A 170 11.19 -15.95 -2.80
N ASP A 171 11.64 -15.36 -3.91
CA ASP A 171 13.01 -15.52 -4.42
C ASP A 171 13.48 -14.26 -5.20
N THR A 172 14.75 -14.26 -5.61
CA THR A 172 15.35 -13.16 -6.39
C THR A 172 15.25 -13.36 -7.90
N ILE A 173 14.52 -14.37 -8.40
CA ILE A 173 14.41 -14.62 -9.84
C ILE A 173 13.71 -13.42 -10.48
N PHE A 174 14.23 -12.92 -11.60
CA PHE A 174 13.73 -11.70 -12.25
C PHE A 174 12.28 -11.83 -12.76
N THR A 175 11.80 -13.06 -12.99
CA THR A 175 10.40 -13.37 -13.32
C THR A 175 9.44 -13.21 -12.15
N THR A 176 9.96 -13.19 -10.92
CA THR A 176 9.18 -13.14 -9.68
C THR A 176 8.94 -11.68 -9.27
N GLY A 177 7.72 -11.20 -9.48
CA GLY A 177 7.24 -9.90 -8.99
C GLY A 177 7.08 -9.84 -7.47
N PHE A 178 6.72 -8.68 -6.94
CA PHE A 178 6.53 -8.46 -5.50
C PHE A 178 5.04 -8.39 -5.11
N ASP A 179 4.65 -9.05 -4.03
CA ASP A 179 3.33 -8.91 -3.40
C ASP A 179 3.36 -7.81 -2.33
N LEU A 180 2.30 -6.99 -2.27
CA LEU A 180 2.05 -6.06 -1.16
C LEU A 180 1.60 -6.86 0.09
N THR A 181 2.52 -7.18 0.99
CA THR A 181 2.24 -8.05 2.14
C THR A 181 1.83 -7.33 3.42
N ALA A 182 2.19 -6.06 3.58
CA ALA A 182 1.70 -5.22 4.68
C ALA A 182 1.70 -3.73 4.32
N SER A 183 0.92 -2.93 5.03
CA SER A 183 1.03 -1.46 4.99
C SER A 183 0.47 -0.83 6.27
N ALA A 184 0.95 0.38 6.58
CA ALA A 184 0.35 1.22 7.62
C ALA A 184 0.55 2.71 7.31
N TRP A 185 -0.08 3.57 8.13
CA TRP A 185 -0.03 5.04 8.00
C TRP A 185 -0.47 5.70 9.31
N ASN A 186 0.04 6.88 9.63
CA ASN A 186 -0.34 7.58 10.84
C ASN A 186 -1.75 8.21 10.68
N PRO A 187 -2.74 7.81 11.50
CA PRO A 187 -4.08 8.37 11.43
C PRO A 187 -4.21 9.81 11.93
N LEU A 188 -3.12 10.41 12.45
CA LEU A 188 -3.03 11.83 12.74
C LEU A 188 -2.37 12.53 11.52
N PRO A 189 -2.99 13.55 10.91
CA PRO A 189 -2.39 14.30 9.82
C PRO A 189 -1.16 15.08 10.32
N GLY A 190 -0.11 15.14 9.49
CA GLY A 190 1.18 15.75 9.80
C GLY A 190 2.15 14.88 10.62
N GLU A 191 1.66 13.88 11.35
CA GLU A 191 2.47 13.11 12.30
C GLU A 191 3.26 11.95 11.62
N PRO A 192 4.52 11.70 12.02
CA PRO A 192 5.38 10.70 11.39
C PRO A 192 4.98 9.25 11.73
N ILE A 193 5.51 8.30 10.97
CA ILE A 193 5.38 6.86 11.22
C ILE A 193 6.75 6.17 11.07
N MET A 194 7.02 5.14 11.87
CA MET A 194 8.22 4.31 11.73
C MET A 194 7.93 3.18 10.71
N ALA A 195 8.75 3.07 9.67
CA ALA A 195 8.59 2.09 8.59
C ALA A 195 8.58 0.65 9.13
N GLY A 196 7.72 -0.21 8.57
CA GLY A 196 7.55 -1.60 9.02
C GLY A 196 6.92 -1.76 10.41
N THR A 197 6.45 -0.68 11.05
CA THR A 197 5.75 -0.75 12.35
C THR A 197 4.27 -0.38 12.22
N VAL A 198 3.40 -1.10 12.91
CA VAL A 198 2.05 -0.59 13.17
C VAL A 198 2.20 0.67 14.04
N PRO A 199 1.65 1.83 13.63
CA PRO A 199 1.82 3.07 14.37
C PRO A 199 1.25 2.90 15.77
N SER A 200 1.95 3.43 16.78
CA SER A 200 1.53 3.34 18.18
C SER A 200 0.09 3.85 18.30
N ALA A 201 -0.84 2.95 18.61
CA ALA A 201 -2.27 3.21 18.49
C ALA A 201 -2.65 4.49 19.23
N VAL A 202 -3.48 5.34 18.59
CA VAL A 202 -3.93 6.60 19.18
C VAL A 202 -4.50 6.30 20.57
N ARG A 203 -3.91 6.95 21.57
CA ARG A 203 -4.13 6.55 22.97
C ARG A 203 -5.57 6.81 23.38
N LEU A 204 -6.34 5.73 23.47
CA LEU A 204 -7.62 5.71 24.18
C LEU A 204 -7.35 6.05 25.65
N VAL A 205 -7.83 7.21 26.10
CA VAL A 205 -7.78 7.64 27.49
C VAL A 205 -9.12 7.27 28.13
N SER A 206 -9.07 6.53 29.23
CA SER A 206 -10.24 6.13 30.00
C SER A 206 -10.30 6.85 31.34
N GLN A 207 -11.48 7.34 31.69
CA GLN A 207 -11.77 8.02 32.96
C GLN A 207 -13.12 7.53 33.48
N LEU A 208 -13.16 7.00 34.70
CA LEU A 208 -14.44 6.73 35.37
C LEU A 208 -15.02 8.05 35.90
N THR A 209 -16.32 8.26 35.69
CA THR A 209 -17.07 9.46 36.10
C THR A 209 -18.39 9.06 36.75
N ASP A 210 -19.07 9.99 37.41
CA ASP A 210 -20.39 9.77 38.01
C ASP A 210 -21.48 9.39 36.98
N GLN A 211 -21.25 9.70 35.70
CA GLN A 211 -22.13 9.37 34.57
C GLN A 211 -21.78 8.04 33.89
N GLY A 212 -20.61 7.45 34.19
CA GLY A 212 -20.13 6.21 33.57
C GLY A 212 -18.67 6.26 33.12
N LEU A 213 -18.31 5.35 32.22
CA LEU A 213 -16.95 5.26 31.66
C LEU A 213 -16.80 6.27 30.52
N ARG A 214 -16.06 7.34 30.76
CA ARG A 214 -15.67 8.31 29.74
C ARG A 214 -14.45 7.77 28.99
N LEU A 215 -14.54 7.76 27.66
CA LEU A 215 -13.48 7.38 26.74
C LEU A 215 -13.19 8.56 25.81
N THR A 216 -11.93 8.95 25.69
CA THR A 216 -11.48 10.05 24.82
C THR A 216 -10.21 9.71 24.05
N TRP A 217 -10.02 10.37 22.91
CA TRP A 217 -8.78 10.31 22.12
C TRP A 217 -8.49 11.65 21.44
N ALA A 218 -7.35 11.72 20.73
CA ALA A 218 -6.91 12.93 20.05
C ALA A 218 -7.92 13.38 18.98
N ALA A 219 -8.32 14.66 19.00
CA ALA A 219 -9.31 15.22 18.09
C ALA A 219 -8.94 15.07 16.60
N ALA A 220 -7.64 15.12 16.29
CA ALA A 220 -7.09 14.88 14.95
C ALA A 220 -7.10 13.40 14.50
N ALA A 221 -7.75 12.52 15.26
CA ALA A 221 -8.02 11.12 14.91
C ALA A 221 -9.53 10.82 15.00
N SER A 222 -10.37 11.80 14.64
CA SER A 222 -11.83 11.71 14.56
C SER A 222 -12.33 10.66 13.56
N ILE A 223 -11.53 10.35 12.55
CA ILE A 223 -11.78 9.29 11.55
C ILE A 223 -11.67 7.87 12.09
N LEU A 224 -11.21 7.67 13.33
CA LEU A 224 -10.99 6.34 13.91
C LEU A 224 -12.25 5.78 14.59
N LEU A 225 -12.45 4.47 14.41
CA LEU A 225 -13.57 3.74 14.98
C LEU A 225 -13.23 3.25 16.40
N LEU A 226 -14.10 3.55 17.35
CA LEU A 226 -14.10 2.88 18.64
C LEU A 226 -14.77 1.51 18.49
N GLU A 227 -14.08 0.47 18.92
CA GLU A 227 -14.58 -0.91 18.93
C GLU A 227 -14.57 -1.46 20.36
N TYR A 228 -15.54 -2.32 20.67
CA TYR A 228 -15.63 -3.02 21.95
C TYR A 228 -15.67 -4.55 21.76
N ALA A 229 -15.25 -5.28 22.78
CA ALA A 229 -15.45 -6.72 22.89
C ALA A 229 -15.79 -7.08 24.35
N ASP A 230 -16.69 -8.03 24.56
CA ASP A 230 -17.09 -8.46 25.92
C ASP A 230 -16.08 -9.45 26.56
N GLU A 231 -15.10 -9.94 25.79
CA GLU A 231 -14.00 -10.81 26.25
C GLU A 231 -12.68 -10.49 25.53
N LEU A 232 -11.55 -10.52 26.25
CA LEU A 232 -10.22 -10.31 25.68
C LEU A 232 -9.49 -11.64 25.42
N ARG A 233 -9.70 -12.20 24.22
CA ARG A 233 -9.04 -13.40 23.69
C ARG A 233 -8.56 -13.17 22.25
N PRO A 234 -7.68 -14.00 21.66
CA PRO A 234 -7.16 -13.77 20.30
C PRO A 234 -8.29 -13.70 19.25
N GLU A 235 -9.23 -14.62 19.35
CA GLU A 235 -10.48 -14.71 18.57
C GLU A 235 -11.64 -13.86 19.15
N ALA A 236 -11.35 -12.74 19.80
CA ALA A 236 -12.37 -11.79 20.26
C ALA A 236 -13.10 -11.14 19.07
N GLN A 237 -14.43 -11.19 19.10
CA GLN A 237 -15.28 -10.50 18.12
C GLN A 237 -15.46 -9.04 18.52
N TRP A 238 -14.73 -8.16 17.84
CA TRP A 238 -14.80 -6.71 18.05
C TRP A 238 -15.98 -6.11 17.29
N GLN A 239 -16.76 -5.28 17.98
CA GLN A 239 -17.96 -4.63 17.47
C GLN A 239 -17.76 -3.11 17.44
N ILE A 240 -18.06 -2.47 16.30
CA ILE A 240 -17.98 -1.02 16.14
C ILE A 240 -19.07 -0.34 16.98
N LEU A 241 -18.68 0.57 17.88
CA LEU A 241 -19.60 1.31 18.73
C LEU A 241 -20.14 2.55 18.00
N ARG A 242 -21.29 2.39 17.34
CA ARG A 242 -21.90 3.39 16.44
C ARG A 242 -22.46 4.65 17.12
N GLU A 243 -22.46 4.70 18.44
CA GLU A 243 -23.02 5.80 19.24
C GLU A 243 -22.00 6.92 19.52
N VAL A 244 -20.75 6.75 19.05
CA VAL A 244 -19.68 7.76 19.12
C VAL A 244 -19.97 8.95 18.22
N VAL A 245 -19.75 10.16 18.75
CA VAL A 245 -19.78 11.41 17.99
C VAL A 245 -18.52 12.21 18.31
N GLY A 246 -17.62 12.35 17.33
CA GLY A 246 -16.31 12.97 17.53
C GLY A 246 -15.33 12.03 18.26
N THR A 247 -14.50 12.58 19.15
CA THR A 247 -13.41 11.83 19.83
C THR A 247 -13.64 11.64 21.33
N GLU A 248 -14.91 11.61 21.73
CA GLU A 248 -15.36 11.39 23.10
C GLU A 248 -16.66 10.56 23.12
N ILE A 249 -16.79 9.68 24.12
CA ILE A 249 -18.06 9.10 24.52
C ILE A 249 -18.10 8.86 26.03
N ILE A 250 -19.28 8.96 26.64
CA ILE A 250 -19.55 8.56 28.02
C ILE A 250 -20.49 7.36 27.97
N LEU A 251 -19.99 6.21 28.43
CA LEU A 251 -20.69 4.93 28.38
C LEU A 251 -21.38 4.67 29.73
N PRO A 252 -22.72 4.48 29.76
CA PRO A 252 -23.46 4.38 31.01
C PRO A 252 -23.10 3.09 31.79
N PRO A 253 -23.13 3.08 33.13
CA PRO A 253 -22.89 1.88 33.91
C PRO A 253 -23.82 0.70 33.52
N PRO A 254 -23.33 -0.56 33.54
CA PRO A 254 -22.16 -1.04 34.25
C PRO A 254 -21.00 -1.48 33.33
N GLU A 255 -20.29 -0.54 32.69
CA GLU A 255 -19.14 -0.83 31.81
C GLU A 255 -17.89 -1.29 32.57
N ARG A 256 -17.97 -2.50 33.11
CA ARG A 256 -16.93 -3.19 33.91
C ARG A 256 -16.45 -4.50 33.28
N THR A 257 -17.12 -4.96 32.23
CA THR A 257 -16.86 -6.26 31.57
C THR A 257 -16.32 -6.12 30.15
N ARG A 258 -16.43 -4.94 29.54
CA ARG A 258 -16.01 -4.71 28.15
C ARG A 258 -14.59 -4.18 28.04
N PHE A 259 -13.93 -4.61 26.97
CA PHE A 259 -12.63 -4.15 26.52
C PHE A 259 -12.83 -3.23 25.32
N TYR A 260 -12.06 -2.14 25.26
CA TYR A 260 -12.19 -1.12 24.21
C TYR A 260 -10.87 -0.92 23.48
N ARG A 261 -10.95 -0.72 22.16
CA ARG A 261 -9.81 -0.34 21.32
C ARG A 261 -10.24 0.70 20.29
N ILE A 262 -9.28 1.45 19.79
CA ILE A 262 -9.47 2.29 18.61
C ILE A 262 -8.87 1.54 17.41
N ARG A 263 -9.63 1.44 16.31
CA ARG A 263 -9.18 0.91 15.02
C ARG A 263 -9.32 2.01 13.96
N LYS A 264 -8.57 1.88 12.86
CA LYS A 264 -8.90 2.54 11.59
C LYS A 264 -10.28 2.08 11.08
N PRO A 265 -10.91 2.79 10.12
CA PRO A 265 -12.04 2.29 9.34
C PRO A 265 -11.86 0.84 8.85
#